data_AF-A0A819VVT2-F1
#
_entry.id   AF-A0A819VVT2-F1
#
_cell.length_a   1.000
_cell.length_b   1.000
_cell.length_c   1.000
_cell.angle_alpha   90.00
_cell.angle_beta   90.00
_cell.angle_gamma   90.00
#
_symmetry.space_group_name_H-M   'P 1'
#
loop_
_entity.id
_entity.type
_entity.pdbx_description
1 polymer ?
#
loop_
_entity_poly.entity_id
_entity_poly.type
_entity_poly.pdbx_seq_one_letter_code
_entity_poly.pdbx_strand_id
1 'polypeptide(L)'
;MTYLKIYFPNGSFHTLRYTSLTTIADLIRIVLKGRLAPYDLVYSLSFALRVTYIGQEQQTVLSSINKNNIVNKWLHPNMTMEKVQMFYGIADELKFELRLRYFPPSIDELVHDKSTFGFLYEQLRIDYMRMKSDHVSINEAIELGSLEIRKLFKDLNSTALDKKVNMDYLEKEFGLKTFFSQSLIDSYKPRNLRKYIKACLKKYESLAEEECAKRFCLLFKNVWNWEQEIFTCNLG
;
A
#
# COMPACT_ATOMS: atom_id res chain seq x y z
N MET A 1 -10.76 17.94 -24.66
CA MET A 1 -10.85 16.71 -23.85
C MET A 1 -9.51 16.48 -23.18
N THR A 2 -9.49 16.33 -21.87
CA THR A 2 -8.25 16.22 -21.08
C THR A 2 -8.12 14.81 -20.49
N TYR A 3 -6.89 14.38 -20.26
CA TYR A 3 -6.57 13.07 -19.69
C TYR A 3 -6.03 13.24 -18.28
N LEU A 4 -6.33 12.31 -17.38
CA LEU A 4 -5.85 12.29 -16.01
C LEU A 4 -5.26 10.92 -15.70
N LYS A 5 -4.13 10.90 -14.99
CA LYS A 5 -3.54 9.67 -14.43
C LYS A 5 -3.99 9.51 -12.98
N ILE A 6 -4.64 8.38 -12.69
CA ILE A 6 -4.92 7.95 -11.32
C ILE A 6 -3.94 6.83 -10.96
N TYR A 7 -3.15 7.09 -9.94
CA TYR A 7 -2.12 6.20 -9.43
C TYR A 7 -2.69 5.25 -8.37
N PHE A 8 -2.20 4.01 -8.41
CA PHE A 8 -2.42 2.99 -7.39
C PHE A 8 -1.25 3.00 -6.39
N PRO A 9 -1.41 2.42 -5.19
CA PRO A 9 -0.36 2.42 -4.17
C PRO A 9 1.01 1.92 -4.68
N ASN A 10 1.00 0.88 -5.52
CA ASN A 10 2.21 0.29 -6.11
C ASN A 10 2.89 1.15 -7.18
N GLY A 11 2.36 2.32 -7.50
CA GLY A 11 2.92 3.26 -8.48
C GLY A 11 2.45 3.04 -9.92
N SER A 12 1.73 1.95 -10.19
CA SER A 12 1.01 1.81 -11.47
C SER A 12 -0.08 2.88 -11.58
N PHE A 13 -0.57 3.13 -12.79
CA PHE A 13 -1.63 4.11 -13.01
C PHE A 13 -2.61 3.70 -14.11
N HIS A 14 -3.77 4.34 -14.08
CA HIS A 14 -4.75 4.31 -15.15
C HIS A 14 -4.97 5.72 -15.69
N THR A 15 -4.89 5.84 -17.01
CA THR A 15 -5.19 7.09 -17.71
C THR A 15 -6.64 7.08 -18.13
N LEU A 16 -7.40 8.09 -17.72
CA LEU A 16 -8.81 8.24 -18.05
C LEU A 16 -9.10 9.62 -18.64
N ARG A 17 -10.21 9.73 -19.37
CA ARG A 17 -10.70 11.00 -19.92
C ARG A 17 -11.60 11.66 -18.90
N TYR A 18 -11.53 13.00 -18.83
CA TYR A 18 -12.43 13.79 -17.99
C TYR A 18 -12.85 15.10 -18.66
N THR A 19 -13.91 15.69 -18.12
CA THR A 19 -14.40 17.04 -18.45
C THR A 19 -14.41 17.89 -17.18
N SER A 20 -14.57 19.21 -17.31
CA SER A 20 -14.69 20.11 -16.15
C SER A 20 -15.78 19.69 -15.17
N LEU A 21 -16.88 19.11 -15.67
CA LEU A 21 -18.03 18.65 -14.89
C LEU A 21 -17.86 17.25 -14.29
N THR A 22 -16.85 16.48 -14.70
CA THR A 22 -16.61 15.12 -14.17
C THR A 22 -16.32 15.19 -12.67
N THR A 23 -17.05 14.41 -11.88
CA THR A 23 -16.86 14.38 -10.41
C THR A 23 -15.80 13.39 -9.98
N ILE A 24 -15.26 13.55 -8.77
CA ILE A 24 -14.35 12.58 -8.15
C ILE A 24 -15.01 11.20 -8.01
N ALA A 25 -16.30 11.13 -7.68
CA ALA A 25 -17.04 9.88 -7.63
C ALA A 25 -17.08 9.18 -9.01
N ASP A 26 -17.25 9.94 -10.10
CA ASP A 26 -17.21 9.38 -11.46
C ASP A 26 -15.83 8.82 -11.79
N LEU A 27 -14.77 9.55 -11.43
CA LEU A 27 -13.39 9.11 -11.62
C LEU A 27 -13.09 7.79 -10.89
N ILE A 28 -13.47 7.70 -9.62
CA ILE A 28 -13.34 6.49 -8.80
C ILE A 28 -14.11 5.33 -9.45
N ARG A 29 -15.36 5.55 -9.84
CA ARG A 29 -16.19 4.51 -10.47
C ARG A 29 -15.56 3.97 -11.77
N ILE A 30 -15.05 4.86 -12.61
CA ILE A 30 -14.40 4.49 -13.89
C ILE A 30 -13.13 3.67 -13.62
N VAL A 31 -12.26 4.12 -12.72
CA VAL A 31 -11.00 3.42 -12.45
C VAL A 31 -11.22 2.06 -11.78
N LEU A 32 -12.18 1.95 -10.86
CA LEU A 32 -12.52 0.67 -10.22
C LEU A 32 -13.02 -0.35 -11.26
N LYS A 33 -13.95 0.06 -12.14
CA LYS A 33 -14.47 -0.81 -13.21
C LYS A 33 -13.42 -1.20 -14.24
N GLY A 34 -12.54 -0.27 -14.58
CA GLY A 34 -11.52 -0.46 -15.62
C GLY A 34 -10.29 -1.24 -15.18
N ARG A 35 -9.99 -1.29 -13.87
CA ARG A 35 -8.73 -1.87 -13.36
C ARG A 35 -8.86 -2.86 -12.22
N LEU A 36 -9.88 -2.75 -11.38
CA LEU A 36 -9.95 -3.55 -10.15
C LEU A 36 -10.95 -4.71 -10.25
N ALA A 37 -12.16 -4.45 -10.76
CA ALA A 37 -13.14 -5.48 -11.02
C ALA A 37 -14.10 -5.03 -12.13
N PRO A 38 -14.50 -5.92 -13.07
CA PRO A 38 -15.45 -5.56 -14.12
C PRO A 38 -16.89 -5.38 -13.61
N TYR A 39 -17.16 -5.71 -12.34
CA TYR A 39 -18.46 -5.62 -11.67
C TYR A 39 -18.46 -4.51 -10.61
N ASP A 40 -19.64 -4.15 -10.12
CA ASP A 40 -19.77 -3.21 -9.02
C ASP A 40 -19.26 -3.83 -7.71
N LEU A 41 -18.23 -3.22 -7.14
CA LEU A 41 -17.67 -3.65 -5.86
C LEU A 41 -18.62 -3.32 -4.72
N VAL A 42 -18.82 -4.28 -3.82
CA VAL A 42 -19.61 -4.10 -2.58
C VAL A 42 -19.08 -2.91 -1.78
N TYR A 43 -17.75 -2.80 -1.70
CA TYR A 43 -17.06 -1.73 -0.98
C TYR A 43 -16.57 -0.59 -1.89
N SER A 44 -17.25 -0.33 -3.00
CA SER A 44 -16.88 0.77 -3.91
C SER A 44 -16.84 2.15 -3.21
N LEU A 45 -17.69 2.38 -2.22
CA LEU A 45 -17.72 3.61 -1.42
C LEU A 45 -16.57 3.72 -0.40
N SER A 46 -15.79 2.66 -0.20
CA SER A 46 -14.60 2.67 0.67
C SER A 46 -13.40 3.39 0.05
N PHE A 47 -13.45 3.62 -1.26
CA PHE A 47 -12.38 4.24 -2.02
C PHE A 47 -12.49 5.77 -2.03
N ALA A 48 -11.34 6.42 -2.00
CA ALA A 48 -11.21 7.87 -2.09
C ALA A 48 -10.01 8.26 -2.97
N LEU A 49 -10.06 9.47 -3.54
CA LEU A 49 -8.91 10.08 -4.19
C LEU A 49 -8.27 11.10 -3.25
N ARG A 50 -6.94 11.08 -3.21
CA ARG A 50 -6.14 12.18 -2.68
C ARG A 50 -5.25 12.76 -3.76
N VAL A 51 -4.83 14.01 -3.57
CA VAL A 51 -3.82 14.66 -4.41
C VAL A 51 -2.58 15.01 -3.61
N THR A 52 -1.43 14.91 -4.27
CA THR A 52 -0.14 15.49 -3.86
C THR A 52 0.43 16.32 -5.00
N TYR A 53 1.26 17.31 -4.68
CA TYR A 53 1.94 18.10 -5.70
C TYR A 53 3.15 17.34 -6.26
N ILE A 54 3.22 17.24 -7.59
CA ILE A 54 4.33 16.61 -8.30
C ILE A 54 5.60 17.46 -8.06
N GLY A 55 6.71 16.82 -7.71
CA GLY A 55 7.98 17.48 -7.43
C GLY A 55 8.27 17.77 -5.95
N GLN A 56 7.29 17.65 -5.05
CA GLN A 56 7.54 17.69 -3.60
C GLN A 56 7.94 16.33 -2.99
N GLU A 57 7.89 15.25 -3.76
CA GLU A 57 8.32 13.90 -3.33
C GLU A 57 9.85 13.79 -3.10
N GLN A 58 10.66 14.79 -3.48
CA GLN A 58 12.13 14.78 -3.32
C GLN A 58 12.69 15.61 -2.15
N GLN A 59 11.87 16.28 -1.33
CA GLN A 59 12.36 17.01 -0.15
C GLN A 59 12.19 16.18 1.13
N THR A 60 12.97 15.10 1.26
CA THR A 60 13.11 14.34 2.52
C THR A 60 14.38 14.68 3.32
N VAL A 61 15.10 15.77 3.01
CA VAL A 61 16.32 16.12 3.79
C VAL A 61 16.39 17.58 4.28
N LEU A 62 15.50 18.48 3.87
CA LEU A 62 15.57 19.89 4.30
C LEU A 62 14.19 20.50 4.56
N SER A 63 13.64 20.32 5.77
CA SER A 63 12.76 21.33 6.38
C SER A 63 12.36 20.97 7.82
N SER A 64 13.27 21.22 8.75
CA SER A 64 12.97 21.24 10.19
C SER A 64 12.11 22.44 10.64
N ILE A 65 11.46 23.17 9.72
CA ILE A 65 10.80 24.46 10.03
C ILE A 65 9.32 24.52 9.61
N ASN A 66 8.76 23.55 8.88
CA ASN A 66 7.30 23.49 8.63
C ASN A 66 6.83 22.05 8.42
N LYS A 67 6.49 21.34 9.50
CA LYS A 67 5.95 19.96 9.48
C LYS A 67 4.57 19.82 8.80
N ASN A 68 4.01 20.89 8.22
CA ASN A 68 2.63 20.94 7.73
C ASN A 68 2.48 21.00 6.20
N ASN A 69 3.52 20.75 5.38
CA ASN A 69 3.41 20.93 3.92
C ASN A 69 3.88 19.74 3.06
N ILE A 70 3.62 18.51 3.51
CA ILE A 70 3.41 17.36 2.59
C ILE A 70 1.97 16.88 2.80
N VAL A 71 0.99 17.76 2.57
CA VAL A 71 -0.40 17.42 2.91
C VAL A 71 -1.05 16.77 1.72
N ASN A 72 -1.04 15.45 1.71
CA ASN A 72 -2.06 14.65 1.02
C ASN A 72 -3.44 15.31 1.20
N LYS A 73 -4.04 15.85 0.12
CA LYS A 73 -5.36 16.47 0.19
C LYS A 73 -6.40 15.47 -0.31
N TRP A 74 -7.28 15.02 0.59
CA TRP A 74 -8.41 14.18 0.22
C TRP A 74 -9.46 14.99 -0.54
N LEU A 75 -9.92 14.45 -1.66
CA LEU A 75 -10.92 15.09 -2.50
C LEU A 75 -12.32 14.56 -2.17
N HIS A 76 -13.26 15.48 -1.99
CA HIS A 76 -14.66 15.11 -1.72
C HIS A 76 -15.28 14.46 -2.98
N PRO A 77 -16.06 13.37 -2.85
CA PRO A 77 -16.62 12.64 -4.01
C PRO A 77 -17.45 13.50 -4.96
N ASN A 78 -18.20 14.49 -4.44
CA ASN A 78 -19.03 15.39 -5.24
C ASN A 78 -18.28 16.60 -5.82
N MET A 79 -16.96 16.71 -5.60
CA MET A 79 -16.16 17.77 -6.20
C MET A 79 -15.98 17.51 -7.70
N THR A 80 -16.15 18.54 -8.53
CA THR A 80 -15.88 18.47 -9.97
C THR A 80 -14.41 18.75 -10.26
N MET A 81 -13.90 18.30 -11.41
CA MET A 81 -12.54 18.60 -11.81
C MET A 81 -12.27 20.10 -11.99
N GLU A 82 -13.28 20.89 -12.37
CA GLU A 82 -13.21 22.36 -12.33
C GLU A 82 -12.91 22.88 -10.92
N LYS A 83 -13.64 22.40 -9.90
CA LYS A 83 -13.39 22.78 -8.50
C LYS A 83 -12.02 22.31 -8.03
N VAL A 84 -11.58 21.12 -8.43
CA VAL A 84 -10.23 20.64 -8.11
C VAL A 84 -9.18 21.60 -8.66
N GLN A 85 -9.31 22.01 -9.91
CA GLN A 85 -8.38 22.96 -10.54
C GLN A 85 -8.39 24.31 -9.84
N MET A 86 -9.58 24.80 -9.46
CA MET A 86 -9.74 26.06 -8.74
C MET A 86 -9.08 26.05 -7.35
N PHE A 87 -9.18 24.94 -6.59
CA PHE A 87 -8.69 24.87 -5.22
C PHE A 87 -7.25 24.36 -5.08
N TYR A 88 -6.80 23.50 -5.99
CA TYR A 88 -5.53 22.80 -5.85
C TYR A 88 -4.53 23.09 -6.98
N GLY A 89 -4.96 23.71 -8.09
CA GLY A 89 -4.09 24.04 -9.23
C GLY A 89 -4.24 23.09 -10.41
N ILE A 90 -3.36 23.22 -11.40
CA ILE A 90 -3.48 22.50 -12.67
C ILE A 90 -3.33 21.00 -12.45
N ALA A 91 -4.21 20.20 -13.06
CA ALA A 91 -4.22 18.74 -12.86
C ALA A 91 -2.88 18.05 -13.20
N ASP A 92 -2.11 18.60 -14.14
CA ASP A 92 -0.80 18.07 -14.56
C ASP A 92 0.30 18.29 -13.51
N GLU A 93 0.08 19.17 -12.54
CA GLU A 93 0.97 19.40 -11.39
C GLU A 93 0.56 18.55 -10.18
N LEU A 94 -0.54 17.81 -10.28
CA LEU A 94 -1.12 17.01 -9.21
C LEU A 94 -1.00 15.51 -9.50
N LYS A 95 -0.57 14.75 -8.51
CA LYS A 95 -0.61 13.29 -8.51
C LYS A 95 -1.87 12.83 -7.80
N PHE A 96 -2.81 12.29 -8.56
CA PHE A 96 -4.05 11.71 -8.04
C PHE A 96 -3.78 10.26 -7.63
N GLU A 97 -3.96 9.94 -6.35
CA GLU A 97 -3.76 8.59 -5.83
C GLU A 97 -5.08 8.03 -5.33
N LEU A 98 -5.47 6.88 -5.86
CA LEU A 98 -6.60 6.09 -5.38
C LEU A 98 -6.18 5.32 -4.14
N ARG A 99 -7.02 5.35 -3.12
CA ARG A 99 -6.78 4.67 -1.85
C ARG A 99 -8.07 4.13 -1.25
N LEU A 100 -7.96 3.06 -0.47
CA LEU A 100 -8.99 2.67 0.47
C LEU A 100 -8.86 3.56 1.71
N ARG A 101 -9.92 4.30 2.04
CA ARG A 101 -9.94 5.26 3.15
C ARG A 101 -11.03 4.96 4.17
N TYR A 102 -12.23 4.59 3.69
CA TYR A 102 -13.36 4.29 4.57
C TYR A 102 -13.45 2.79 4.75
N PHE A 103 -12.83 2.28 5.81
CA PHE A 103 -12.65 0.85 6.00
C PHE A 103 -13.98 0.12 6.29
N PRO A 104 -14.16 -1.08 5.73
CA PRO A 104 -15.22 -2.01 6.15
C PRO A 104 -15.11 -2.36 7.64
N PRO A 105 -16.18 -2.90 8.26
CA PRO A 105 -16.23 -3.17 9.69
C PRO A 105 -15.14 -4.13 10.20
N SER A 106 -14.73 -5.10 9.38
CA SER A 106 -13.66 -6.03 9.72
C SER A 106 -12.88 -6.52 8.51
N ILE A 107 -11.63 -6.94 8.74
CA ILE A 107 -10.85 -7.66 7.73
C ILE A 107 -11.50 -9.01 7.39
N ASP A 108 -12.14 -9.66 8.37
CA ASP A 108 -12.82 -10.95 8.17
C ASP A 108 -13.97 -10.87 7.16
N GLU A 109 -14.70 -9.76 7.12
CA GLU A 109 -15.71 -9.53 6.08
C GLU A 109 -15.07 -9.13 4.76
N LEU A 110 -14.00 -8.33 4.81
CA LEU A 110 -13.36 -7.79 3.62
C LEU A 110 -12.70 -8.87 2.77
N VAL A 111 -12.16 -9.94 3.35
CA VAL A 111 -11.53 -11.03 2.59
C VAL A 111 -12.48 -11.71 1.59
N HIS A 112 -13.79 -11.64 1.80
CA HIS A 112 -14.79 -12.16 0.86
C HIS A 112 -14.90 -11.32 -0.43
N ASP A 113 -14.54 -10.03 -0.40
CA ASP A 113 -14.36 -9.19 -1.58
C ASP A 113 -12.85 -9.16 -1.94
N LYS A 114 -12.43 -10.16 -2.72
CA LYS A 114 -11.02 -10.38 -3.09
C LYS A 114 -10.37 -9.18 -3.76
N SER A 115 -11.13 -8.44 -4.58
CA SER A 115 -10.64 -7.27 -5.30
C SER A 115 -10.35 -6.12 -4.34
N THR A 116 -11.30 -5.81 -3.44
CA THR A 116 -11.11 -4.75 -2.44
C THR A 116 -10.04 -5.15 -1.41
N PHE A 117 -10.05 -6.40 -0.94
CA PHE A 117 -9.05 -6.90 0.00
C PHE A 117 -7.63 -6.88 -0.60
N GLY A 118 -7.47 -7.35 -1.84
CA GLY A 118 -6.19 -7.31 -2.54
C GLY A 118 -5.66 -5.88 -2.68
N PHE A 119 -6.54 -4.92 -2.98
CA PHE A 119 -6.17 -3.51 -3.02
C PHE A 119 -5.70 -3.00 -1.66
N LEU A 120 -6.43 -3.31 -0.58
CA LEU A 120 -6.05 -2.91 0.78
C LEU A 120 -4.69 -3.49 1.16
N TYR A 121 -4.49 -4.79 0.89
CA TYR A 121 -3.22 -5.45 1.15
C TYR A 121 -2.06 -4.75 0.47
N GLU A 122 -2.18 -4.47 -0.84
CA GLU A 122 -1.15 -3.76 -1.60
C GLU A 122 -0.88 -2.36 -1.00
N GLN A 123 -1.93 -1.64 -0.62
CA GLN A 123 -1.83 -0.34 0.03
C GLN A 123 -1.02 -0.41 1.32
N LEU A 124 -1.39 -1.32 2.23
CA LEU A 124 -0.75 -1.48 3.52
C LEU A 124 0.69 -1.98 3.39
N ARG A 125 0.97 -2.89 2.46
CA ARG A 125 2.33 -3.37 2.18
C ARG A 125 3.23 -2.22 1.73
N ILE A 126 2.74 -1.38 0.82
CA ILE A 126 3.50 -0.22 0.32
C ILE A 126 3.71 0.81 1.44
N ASP A 127 2.66 1.12 2.22
CA ASP A 127 2.77 2.08 3.32
C ASP A 127 3.73 1.58 4.41
N TYR A 128 3.68 0.28 4.75
CA TYR A 128 4.61 -0.35 5.66
C TYR A 128 6.05 -0.13 5.19
N MET A 129 6.36 -0.53 3.95
CA MET A 129 7.70 -0.40 3.40
C MET A 129 8.18 1.04 3.37
N ARG A 130 7.31 2.00 3.02
CA ARG A 130 7.68 3.42 2.89
C ARG A 130 7.77 4.18 4.21
N MET A 131 6.94 3.84 5.20
CA MET A 131 6.71 4.71 6.36
C MET A 131 7.01 4.05 7.71
N LYS A 132 7.07 2.72 7.77
CA LYS A 132 7.12 1.99 9.05
C LYS A 132 8.20 0.93 9.14
N SER A 133 8.75 0.46 8.01
CA SER A 133 9.70 -0.65 7.96
C SER A 133 10.98 -0.44 8.79
N ASP A 134 11.40 0.81 9.00
CA ASP A 134 12.55 1.17 9.87
C ASP A 134 12.17 1.44 11.33
N HIS A 135 10.88 1.35 11.69
CA HIS A 135 10.36 1.68 13.02
C HIS A 135 9.75 0.49 13.74
N VAL A 136 9.88 -0.71 13.18
CA VAL A 136 9.41 -1.96 13.79
C VAL A 136 10.57 -2.73 14.42
N SER A 137 10.27 -3.62 15.35
CA SER A 137 11.25 -4.57 15.85
C SER A 137 11.71 -5.52 14.73
N ILE A 138 12.89 -6.12 14.89
CA ILE A 138 13.36 -7.14 13.96
C ILE A 138 12.35 -8.29 13.81
N ASN A 139 11.74 -8.73 14.91
CA ASN A 139 10.81 -9.86 14.86
C ASN A 139 9.60 -9.51 13.99
N GLU A 140 9.02 -8.32 14.15
CA GLU A 140 7.93 -7.83 13.32
C GLU A 140 8.35 -7.68 11.85
N ALA A 141 9.53 -7.11 11.59
CA ALA A 141 10.04 -6.98 10.21
C ALA A 141 10.22 -8.34 9.53
N ILE A 142 10.77 -9.31 10.26
CA ILE A 142 10.97 -10.68 9.77
C ILE A 142 9.62 -11.35 9.51
N GLU A 143 8.64 -11.20 10.40
CA GLU A 143 7.30 -11.77 10.20
C GLU A 143 6.59 -11.16 9.00
N LEU A 144 6.54 -9.83 8.89
CA LEU A 144 5.88 -9.12 7.78
C LEU A 144 6.54 -9.44 6.43
N GLY A 145 7.87 -9.39 6.35
CA GLY A 145 8.59 -9.71 5.11
C GLY A 145 8.49 -11.19 4.73
N SER A 146 8.48 -12.09 5.72
CA SER A 146 8.33 -13.54 5.48
C SER A 146 6.91 -13.91 5.01
N LEU A 147 5.88 -13.20 5.46
CA LEU A 147 4.52 -13.36 4.92
C LEU A 147 4.44 -12.96 3.45
N GLU A 148 5.08 -11.85 3.05
CA GLU A 148 5.14 -11.44 1.64
C GLU A 148 5.94 -12.42 0.78
N ILE A 149 7.07 -12.93 1.28
CA ILE A 149 7.82 -14.00 0.59
C ILE A 149 6.93 -15.24 0.44
N ARG A 150 6.29 -15.72 1.51
CA ARG A 150 5.42 -16.90 1.45
C ARG A 150 4.28 -16.72 0.45
N LYS A 151 3.69 -15.52 0.40
CA LYS A 151 2.65 -15.11 -0.56
C LYS A 151 3.16 -15.17 -2.00
N LEU A 152 4.37 -14.65 -2.26
CA LEU A 152 5.00 -14.66 -3.58
C LEU A 152 5.30 -16.08 -4.09
N PHE A 153 5.75 -16.96 -3.20
CA PHE A 153 6.07 -18.35 -3.51
C PHE A 153 4.93 -19.32 -3.19
N LYS A 154 3.69 -18.93 -3.50
CA LYS A 154 2.48 -19.70 -3.15
C LYS A 154 2.51 -21.15 -3.66
N ASP A 155 3.11 -21.38 -4.82
CA ASP A 155 3.16 -22.69 -5.50
C ASP A 155 4.37 -23.56 -5.08
N LEU A 156 5.27 -23.03 -4.26
CA LEU A 156 6.40 -23.82 -3.76
C LEU A 156 5.95 -24.72 -2.60
N ASN A 157 6.24 -26.02 -2.71
CA ASN A 157 6.04 -26.95 -1.60
C ASN A 157 6.97 -26.63 -0.41
N SER A 158 6.58 -27.01 0.80
CA SER A 158 7.34 -26.75 2.05
C SER A 158 8.81 -27.18 1.96
N THR A 159 9.08 -28.27 1.24
CA THR A 159 10.43 -28.80 1.00
C THR A 159 11.29 -27.93 0.06
N ALA A 160 10.69 -27.10 -0.78
CA ALA A 160 11.41 -26.22 -1.70
C ALA A 160 11.96 -24.96 -1.00
N LEU A 161 11.28 -24.41 0.01
CA LEU A 161 11.74 -23.22 0.76
C LEU A 161 12.99 -23.50 1.62
N ASP A 162 13.14 -24.74 2.10
CA ASP A 162 14.25 -25.12 2.98
C ASP A 162 15.61 -25.25 2.23
N LYS A 163 15.56 -25.70 0.97
CA LYS A 163 16.76 -25.89 0.15
C LYS A 163 17.51 -24.56 0.01
N LYS A 164 18.81 -24.56 0.32
CA LYS A 164 19.73 -23.39 0.21
C LYS A 164 19.57 -22.62 -1.10
N VAL A 165 19.28 -23.34 -2.18
CA VAL A 165 19.00 -22.84 -3.54
C VAL A 165 17.83 -21.85 -3.61
N ASN A 166 16.83 -21.95 -2.73
CA ASN A 166 15.64 -21.09 -2.80
C ASN A 166 15.86 -19.70 -2.16
N MET A 167 16.58 -19.63 -1.02
CA MET A 167 16.98 -18.31 -0.49
C MET A 167 18.00 -17.62 -1.41
N ASP A 168 18.92 -18.37 -2.02
CA ASP A 168 19.87 -17.80 -2.97
C ASP A 168 19.15 -17.32 -4.25
N TYR A 169 18.12 -18.04 -4.72
CA TYR A 169 17.25 -17.60 -5.83
C TYR A 169 16.44 -16.34 -5.45
N LEU A 170 15.80 -16.33 -4.27
CA LEU A 170 15.06 -15.18 -3.76
C LEU A 170 15.90 -13.90 -3.78
N GLU A 171 17.12 -13.98 -3.25
CA GLU A 171 18.04 -12.85 -3.19
C GLU A 171 18.52 -12.41 -4.57
N LYS A 172 18.76 -13.36 -5.47
CA LYS A 172 19.23 -13.08 -6.84
C LYS A 172 18.15 -12.44 -7.71
N GLU A 173 16.94 -12.97 -7.70
CA GLU A 173 15.87 -12.52 -8.61
C GLU A 173 15.09 -11.31 -8.08
N PHE A 174 14.83 -11.26 -6.77
CA PHE A 174 13.98 -10.21 -6.18
C PHE A 174 14.77 -9.26 -5.26
N GLY A 175 15.82 -9.76 -4.61
CA GLY A 175 16.58 -9.03 -3.60
C GLY A 175 15.81 -8.84 -2.29
N LEU A 176 16.53 -8.86 -1.16
CA LEU A 176 15.91 -8.71 0.17
C LEU A 176 15.22 -7.36 0.38
N LYS A 177 15.69 -6.30 -0.31
CA LYS A 177 15.11 -4.95 -0.23
C LYS A 177 13.65 -4.86 -0.69
N THR A 178 13.16 -5.89 -1.39
CA THR A 178 11.75 -6.00 -1.80
C THR A 178 10.82 -6.34 -0.63
N PHE A 179 11.38 -6.97 0.42
CA PHE A 179 10.63 -7.51 1.56
C PHE A 179 11.03 -6.87 2.90
N PHE A 180 12.24 -6.31 2.98
CA PHE A 180 12.83 -5.77 4.19
C PHE A 180 13.46 -4.41 3.93
N SER A 181 13.50 -3.55 4.96
CA SER A 181 14.16 -2.25 4.84
C SER A 181 15.67 -2.38 4.70
N GLN A 182 16.30 -1.37 4.09
CA GLN A 182 17.75 -1.35 3.92
C GLN A 182 18.46 -1.35 5.28
N SER A 183 17.95 -0.59 6.25
CA SER A 183 18.50 -0.54 7.61
C SER A 183 18.49 -1.89 8.30
N LEU A 184 17.45 -2.72 8.12
CA LEU A 184 17.43 -4.09 8.66
C LEU A 184 18.52 -4.96 8.02
N ILE A 185 18.64 -4.89 6.68
CA ILE A 185 19.59 -5.69 5.92
C ILE A 185 21.03 -5.37 6.35
N ASP A 186 21.35 -4.09 6.52
CA ASP A 186 22.69 -3.63 6.89
C ASP A 186 23.03 -3.91 8.35
N SER A 187 22.02 -3.97 9.24
CA SER A 187 22.21 -4.18 10.67
C SER A 187 22.58 -5.62 11.05
N TYR A 188 22.38 -6.60 10.16
CA TYR A 188 22.55 -8.02 10.48
C TYR A 188 23.53 -8.72 9.54
N LYS A 189 24.37 -9.59 10.13
CA LYS A 189 25.19 -10.50 9.34
C LYS A 189 24.30 -11.34 8.40
N PRO A 190 24.59 -11.43 7.10
CA PRO A 190 23.72 -12.13 6.12
C PRO A 190 23.33 -13.55 6.54
N ARG A 191 24.28 -14.29 7.13
CA ARG A 191 24.05 -15.66 7.63
C ARG A 191 22.97 -15.72 8.71
N ASN A 192 22.93 -14.76 9.64
CA ASN A 192 21.96 -14.73 10.73
C ASN A 192 20.60 -14.28 10.22
N LEU A 193 20.56 -13.26 9.35
CA LEU A 193 19.32 -12.78 8.74
C LEU A 193 18.63 -13.90 7.95
N ARG A 194 19.37 -14.61 7.10
CA ARG A 194 18.87 -15.81 6.39
C ARG A 194 18.31 -16.86 7.34
N LYS A 195 18.95 -17.09 8.49
CA LYS A 195 18.47 -18.05 9.50
C LYS A 195 17.11 -17.62 10.07
N TYR A 196 16.95 -16.35 10.43
CA TYR A 196 15.68 -15.83 10.96
C TYR A 196 14.55 -15.88 9.93
N ILE A 197 14.82 -15.46 8.70
CA ILE A 197 13.84 -15.53 7.60
C ILE A 197 13.40 -16.98 7.37
N LYS A 198 14.33 -17.93 7.24
CA LYS A 198 14.00 -19.35 7.06
C LYS A 198 13.16 -19.92 8.20
N ALA A 199 13.50 -19.61 9.45
CA ALA A 199 12.74 -20.06 10.60
C ALA A 199 11.30 -19.52 10.56
N CYS A 200 11.13 -18.25 10.16
CA CYS A 200 9.80 -17.65 10.04
C CYS A 200 9.01 -18.18 8.83
N LEU A 201 9.67 -18.45 7.70
CA LEU A 201 9.02 -19.06 6.53
C LEU A 201 8.48 -20.46 6.84
N LYS A 202 9.23 -21.26 7.61
CA LYS A 202 8.77 -22.57 8.08
C LYS A 202 7.51 -22.47 8.95
N LYS A 203 7.41 -21.44 9.80
CA LYS A 203 6.19 -21.16 10.60
C LYS A 203 4.97 -20.89 9.73
N TYR A 204 5.15 -20.35 8.52
CA TYR A 204 4.07 -19.96 7.61
C TYR A 204 3.91 -20.87 6.38
N GLU A 205 4.58 -22.03 6.35
CA GLU A 205 4.61 -22.90 5.17
C GLU A 205 3.22 -23.39 4.74
N SER A 206 2.32 -23.62 5.70
CA SER A 206 0.96 -24.09 5.44
C SER A 206 -0.01 -23.00 5.02
N LEU A 207 0.35 -21.71 5.14
CA LEU A 207 -0.57 -20.61 4.87
C LEU A 207 -0.78 -20.41 3.37
N ALA A 208 -2.04 -20.24 2.97
CA ALA A 208 -2.41 -19.84 1.61
C ALA A 208 -2.13 -18.34 1.37
N GLU A 209 -2.14 -17.93 0.10
CA GLU A 209 -1.87 -16.54 -0.31
C GLU A 209 -2.75 -15.52 0.44
N GLU A 210 -4.05 -15.81 0.54
CA GLU A 210 -5.04 -14.96 1.20
C GLU A 210 -4.81 -14.90 2.72
N GLU A 211 -4.43 -16.02 3.34
CA GLU A 211 -4.12 -16.09 4.77
C GLU A 211 -2.84 -15.32 5.11
N CYS A 212 -1.84 -15.36 4.24
CA CYS A 212 -0.63 -14.55 4.37
C CYS A 212 -0.95 -13.06 4.34
N ALA A 213 -1.76 -12.63 3.35
CA ALA A 213 -2.18 -11.24 3.23
C ALA A 213 -3.00 -10.79 4.45
N LYS A 214 -3.94 -11.61 4.91
CA LYS A 214 -4.78 -11.32 6.08
C LYS A 214 -3.93 -11.18 7.33
N ARG A 215 -3.01 -12.12 7.54
CA ARG A 215 -2.10 -12.10 8.69
C ARG A 215 -1.14 -10.91 8.64
N PHE A 216 -0.69 -10.51 7.46
CA PHE A 216 0.11 -9.29 7.29
C PHE A 216 -0.66 -8.06 7.76
N CYS A 217 -1.90 -7.87 7.29
CA CYS A 217 -2.72 -6.71 7.68
C CYS A 217 -2.95 -6.66 9.20
N LEU A 218 -3.24 -7.81 9.81
CA LEU A 218 -3.45 -7.93 11.27
C LEU A 218 -2.18 -7.65 12.07
N LEU A 219 -1.02 -8.19 11.66
CA LEU A 219 0.25 -7.89 12.33
C LEU A 219 0.63 -6.43 12.18
N PHE A 220 0.46 -5.86 10.99
CA PHE A 220 0.79 -4.46 10.75
C PHE A 220 -0.12 -3.51 11.55
N LYS A 221 -1.37 -3.91 11.82
CA LYS A 221 -2.29 -3.15 12.68
C LYS A 221 -1.74 -2.94 14.09
N ASN A 222 -1.01 -3.92 14.63
CA ASN A 222 -0.41 -3.82 15.96
C ASN A 222 0.76 -2.82 16.00
N VAL A 223 1.41 -2.60 14.86
CA VAL A 223 2.50 -1.62 14.70
C VAL A 223 1.95 -0.22 14.43
N TRP A 224 0.93 -0.13 13.57
CA TRP A 224 0.33 1.11 13.15
C TRP A 224 -1.17 0.92 12.97
N ASN A 225 -1.96 1.71 13.69
CA ASN A 225 -3.41 1.70 13.59
C ASN A 225 -3.87 2.33 12.27
N TRP A 226 -3.69 1.61 11.17
CA TRP A 226 -3.97 2.06 9.80
C TRP A 226 -5.46 2.22 9.50
N GLU A 227 -6.36 1.74 10.38
CA GLU A 227 -7.80 1.93 10.26
C GLU A 227 -8.26 3.33 10.68
N GLN A 228 -7.39 4.13 11.31
CA GLN A 228 -7.73 5.42 11.87
C GLN A 228 -6.78 6.53 11.39
N GLU A 229 -7.36 7.66 11.03
CA GLU A 229 -6.62 8.92 10.82
C GLU A 229 -6.79 9.78 12.10
N ILE A 230 -5.66 10.22 12.68
CA ILE A 230 -5.65 11.05 13.90
C ILE A 230 -5.33 12.49 13.52
N PHE A 231 -6.17 13.43 13.97
CA PHE A 231 -6.01 14.86 13.73
C PHE A 231 -5.91 15.61 15.06
N THR A 232 -4.82 16.34 15.25
CA THR A 232 -4.70 17.27 16.38
C THR A 232 -5.57 18.49 16.11
N CYS A 233 -6.51 18.78 17.00
CA CYS A 233 -7.40 19.93 16.91
C CYS A 233 -7.73 20.48 18.30
N ASN A 234 -8.24 21.72 18.34
CA ASN A 234 -8.85 22.28 19.53
C ASN A 234 -10.37 22.12 19.38
N LEU A 235 -10.99 21.46 20.36
CA LEU A 235 -12.44 21.39 20.46
C LEU A 235 -12.91 22.58 21.31
N GLY A 236 -13.92 23.30 20.80
CA GLY A 236 -14.56 24.43 21.50
C GLY A 236 -15.71 23.99 22.37
#